data_AF-A0AA40WFG5-F1
#
_entry.id   AF-A0AA40WFG5-F1
#
_cell.length_a   1.000
_cell.length_b   1.000
_cell.length_c   1.000
_cell.angle_alpha   90.00
_cell.angle_beta   90.00
_cell.angle_gamma   90.00
#
_symmetry.space_group_name_H-M   'P 1'
#
loop_
_entity.id
_entity.type
_entity.pdbx_description
1 polymer ?
#
loop_
_entity_poly.entity_id
_entity_poly.type
_entity_poly.pdbx_seq_one_letter_code
_entity_poly.pdbx_strand_id
1 'polypeptide(L)'
;GFKWHSDGVLGIYANNALVGYIDNSGLHMSVDVLTNGAVRAGNAKKLSLTSNNNSTMTAMFNLWGDANRPTVIELDDDQGWHLYSQRNPDGSIVFTVNGDITANTLRAGGAIYQNNGDIFGSLWGDGWVSTWINKKLVLDVQLGAGTSVTTWNNAGSWPNTPGDVVASV
;
A
#
# COMPACT_ATOMS: atom_id res chain seq x y z
N GLY A 1 36.45 -24.72 22.95
CA GLY A 1 36.37 -24.04 24.25
C GLY A 1 37.04 -22.69 24.18
N PHE A 2 36.76 -21.82 25.16
CA PHE A 2 37.29 -20.45 25.22
C PHE A 2 38.76 -20.43 25.71
N LYS A 3 39.50 -19.37 25.40
CA LYS A 3 40.86 -19.10 25.91
C LYS A 3 41.06 -17.58 26.03
N TRP A 4 41.70 -17.13 27.10
CA TRP A 4 42.34 -15.81 27.12
C TRP A 4 43.42 -15.78 26.02
N HIS A 5 43.41 -14.76 25.17
CA HIS A 5 44.27 -14.71 23.98
C HIS A 5 45.50 -13.83 24.19
N SER A 6 45.28 -12.68 24.80
CA SER A 6 46.25 -11.64 25.20
C SER A 6 45.52 -10.67 26.14
N ASP A 7 46.21 -9.63 26.60
CA ASP A 7 45.63 -8.61 27.48
C ASP A 7 44.26 -8.11 26.97
N GLY A 8 43.27 -8.04 27.86
CA GLY A 8 41.87 -7.69 27.58
C GLY A 8 41.01 -8.66 26.73
N VAL A 9 41.57 -9.66 26.04
CA VAL A 9 40.84 -10.39 24.96
C VAL A 9 40.44 -11.82 25.33
N LEU A 10 39.14 -12.11 25.24
CA LEU A 10 38.56 -13.45 25.39
C LEU A 10 38.27 -14.08 24.02
N GLY A 11 39.04 -15.08 23.61
CA GLY A 11 38.80 -15.86 22.39
C GLY A 11 37.93 -17.11 22.61
N ILE A 12 37.16 -17.50 21.60
CA ILE A 12 36.43 -18.77 21.49
C ILE A 12 37.18 -19.66 20.48
N TYR A 13 37.54 -20.89 20.83
CA TYR A 13 38.29 -21.80 19.94
C TYR A 13 37.53 -23.12 19.65
N ALA A 14 37.75 -23.69 18.47
CA ALA A 14 37.35 -25.04 18.07
C ALA A 14 38.49 -25.70 17.28
N ASN A 15 38.74 -27.01 17.49
CA ASN A 15 39.78 -27.78 16.79
C ASN A 15 41.15 -27.07 16.69
N ASN A 16 41.61 -26.51 17.80
CA ASN A 16 42.82 -25.67 17.95
C ASN A 16 42.86 -24.32 17.20
N ALA A 17 41.82 -23.95 16.44
CA ALA A 17 41.66 -22.63 15.79
C ALA A 17 40.62 -21.74 16.51
N LEU A 18 40.56 -20.45 16.18
CA LEU A 18 39.62 -19.44 16.74
C LEU A 18 38.29 -19.40 15.95
N VAL A 19 37.16 -19.19 16.63
CA VAL A 19 35.79 -19.12 16.06
C VAL A 19 34.92 -18.01 16.67
N GLY A 20 35.46 -17.21 17.59
CA GLY A 20 34.78 -16.09 18.23
C GLY A 20 35.73 -15.28 19.09
N TYR A 21 35.36 -14.06 19.48
CA TYR A 21 35.93 -13.36 20.63
C TYR A 21 35.01 -12.26 21.17
N ILE A 22 35.37 -11.71 22.33
CA ILE A 22 34.78 -10.51 22.93
C ILE A 22 35.93 -9.59 23.34
N ASP A 23 35.79 -8.30 23.01
CA ASP A 23 36.60 -7.20 23.54
C ASP A 23 35.70 -5.99 23.90
N ASN A 24 36.29 -4.86 24.28
CA ASN A 24 35.56 -3.67 24.72
C ASN A 24 34.67 -3.02 23.61
N SER A 25 34.76 -3.50 22.38
CA SER A 25 33.95 -3.09 21.22
C SER A 25 32.63 -3.89 21.09
N GLY A 26 32.51 -5.04 21.76
CA GLY A 26 31.31 -5.88 21.75
C GLY A 26 31.58 -7.37 21.44
N LEU A 27 30.57 -8.03 20.85
CA LEU A 27 30.59 -9.46 20.54
C LEU A 27 31.02 -9.72 19.10
N HIS A 28 32.10 -10.48 18.91
CA HIS A 28 32.66 -10.85 17.61
C HIS A 28 32.47 -12.35 17.38
N MET A 29 31.35 -12.76 16.77
CA MET A 29 31.20 -14.11 16.21
C MET A 29 32.20 -14.27 15.05
N SER A 30 33.33 -14.94 15.24
CA SER A 30 34.48 -14.92 14.31
C SER A 30 34.43 -16.00 13.21
N VAL A 31 33.26 -16.60 13.01
CA VAL A 31 32.94 -17.36 11.80
C VAL A 31 31.63 -16.85 11.22
N ASP A 32 30.51 -17.14 11.88
CA ASP A 32 29.23 -17.15 11.17
C ASP A 32 28.00 -17.03 12.07
N VAL A 33 26.97 -16.35 11.54
CA VAL A 33 25.56 -16.72 11.78
C VAL A 33 24.99 -17.34 10.50
N LEU A 34 25.82 -18.14 9.82
CA LEU A 34 25.38 -19.19 8.91
C LEU A 34 24.56 -20.23 9.71
N THR A 35 23.28 -19.90 9.88
CA THR A 35 22.26 -20.86 9.47
C THR A 35 22.52 -21.23 8.01
N ASN A 36 22.07 -22.40 7.54
CA ASN A 36 22.15 -22.74 6.12
C ASN A 36 21.10 -21.89 5.33
N GLY A 37 21.30 -20.56 5.32
CA GLY A 37 20.27 -19.51 5.39
C GLY A 37 20.86 -18.07 5.36
N ALA A 38 20.25 -17.09 6.05
CA ALA A 38 20.32 -15.67 5.64
C ALA A 38 20.99 -14.64 6.61
N VAL A 39 21.73 -13.66 6.04
CA VAL A 39 22.43 -12.50 6.66
C VAL A 39 22.55 -11.30 5.66
N ARG A 40 22.60 -10.01 6.11
CA ARG A 40 22.83 -8.71 5.35
C ARG A 40 23.07 -7.52 6.34
N ALA A 41 23.43 -6.25 6.05
CA ALA A 41 24.09 -5.44 4.96
C ALA A 41 24.28 -3.96 5.48
N GLY A 42 24.91 -2.93 4.86
CA GLY A 42 25.63 -2.74 3.58
C GLY A 42 26.31 -1.32 3.48
N ASN A 43 26.90 -0.96 2.33
CA ASN A 43 27.80 0.22 2.14
C ASN A 43 27.12 1.60 2.34
N ALA A 44 27.56 2.37 3.35
CA ALA A 44 27.02 3.69 3.73
C ALA A 44 25.47 3.74 3.80
N LYS A 45 24.87 2.57 4.02
CA LYS A 45 23.44 2.26 4.01
C LYS A 45 23.23 1.15 5.04
N LYS A 46 23.08 1.56 6.29
CA LYS A 46 22.79 0.69 7.43
C LYS A 46 21.50 -0.10 7.13
N LEU A 47 21.56 -1.43 7.07
CA LEU A 47 20.33 -2.23 7.20
C LEU A 47 19.92 -2.19 8.67
N SER A 48 19.08 -1.21 9.01
CA SER A 48 18.76 -0.86 10.39
C SER A 48 17.49 -1.56 10.87
N LEU A 49 17.66 -2.67 11.59
CA LEU A 49 16.75 -2.93 12.71
C LEU A 49 17.11 -1.91 13.80
N THR A 50 16.22 -0.97 14.08
CA THR A 50 16.47 0.12 15.03
C THR A 50 15.15 0.65 15.57
N SER A 51 15.00 0.62 16.89
CA SER A 51 13.97 1.38 17.59
C SER A 51 14.58 2.69 18.07
N ASN A 52 13.84 3.80 17.95
CA ASN A 52 14.16 5.07 18.61
C ASN A 52 13.68 5.09 20.08
N ASN A 53 13.19 3.95 20.59
CA ASN A 53 12.68 3.73 21.94
C ASN A 53 11.55 4.69 22.37
N ASN A 54 10.71 5.06 21.40
CA ASN A 54 9.57 5.97 21.54
C ASN A 54 8.23 5.38 21.06
N SER A 55 8.22 4.12 20.61
CA SER A 55 6.96 3.38 20.38
C SER A 55 6.37 2.98 21.73
N THR A 56 5.05 3.05 21.86
CA THR A 56 4.30 2.55 23.03
C THR A 56 3.96 1.07 22.95
N MET A 57 4.21 0.45 21.79
CA MET A 57 3.91 -0.96 21.50
C MET A 57 5.10 -1.63 20.79
N THR A 58 5.23 -2.94 20.94
CA THR A 58 6.09 -3.79 20.12
C THR A 58 5.55 -3.81 18.69
N ALA A 59 6.43 -3.89 17.69
CA ALA A 59 6.04 -4.20 16.31
C ALA A 59 6.90 -5.36 15.81
N MET A 60 6.30 -6.32 15.10
CA MET A 60 6.99 -7.54 14.65
C MET A 60 6.97 -7.68 13.11
N PHE A 61 7.80 -8.59 12.62
CA PHE A 61 7.86 -9.00 11.21
C PHE A 61 7.77 -10.52 11.18
N ASN A 62 6.64 -11.03 10.70
CA ASN A 62 6.27 -12.43 10.85
C ASN A 62 6.32 -13.15 9.49
N LEU A 63 6.80 -14.39 9.51
CA LEU A 63 6.77 -15.32 8.39
C LEU A 63 6.10 -16.61 8.87
N TRP A 64 4.90 -16.90 8.37
CA TRP A 64 4.11 -18.05 8.79
C TRP A 64 3.26 -18.62 7.64
N GLY A 65 2.53 -19.71 7.90
CA GLY A 65 1.58 -20.27 6.95
C GLY A 65 0.96 -21.58 7.40
N ASP A 66 -0.11 -21.98 6.71
CA ASP A 66 -0.80 -23.27 6.87
C ASP A 66 -1.33 -23.77 5.50
N ALA A 67 -2.07 -24.88 5.48
CA ALA A 67 -2.59 -25.46 4.22
C ALA A 67 -3.58 -24.55 3.46
N ASN A 68 -4.28 -23.63 4.16
CA ASN A 68 -5.19 -22.63 3.59
C ASN A 68 -4.48 -21.29 3.32
N ARG A 69 -3.38 -21.00 4.03
CA ARG A 69 -2.51 -19.82 3.83
C ARG A 69 -1.04 -20.24 3.60
N PRO A 70 -0.67 -20.87 2.45
CA PRO A 70 0.65 -21.50 2.24
C PRO A 70 1.90 -20.66 2.55
N THR A 71 1.83 -19.33 2.43
CA THR A 71 2.88 -18.42 2.90
C THR A 71 2.27 -17.05 3.19
N VAL A 72 2.52 -16.52 4.37
CA VAL A 72 2.13 -15.19 4.82
C VAL A 72 3.38 -14.46 5.32
N ILE A 73 3.58 -13.22 4.87
CA ILE A 73 4.59 -12.28 5.37
C ILE A 73 3.84 -11.06 5.89
N GLU A 74 3.93 -10.79 7.19
CA GLU A 74 2.99 -9.96 7.94
C GLU A 74 3.71 -8.98 8.87
N LEU A 75 3.07 -7.82 9.10
CA LEU A 75 3.45 -6.81 10.09
C LEU A 75 2.29 -6.62 11.08
N ASP A 76 2.59 -6.65 12.37
CA ASP A 76 1.65 -6.48 13.46
C ASP A 76 2.26 -5.71 14.65
N ASP A 77 1.42 -5.37 15.61
CA ASP A 77 1.78 -4.86 16.93
C ASP A 77 1.05 -5.60 18.06
N ASP A 78 1.20 -5.13 19.31
CA ASP A 78 0.55 -5.68 20.50
C ASP A 78 -1.01 -5.66 20.45
N GLN A 79 -1.64 -5.03 19.46
CA GLN A 79 -3.09 -4.96 19.26
C GLN A 79 -3.59 -5.68 18.00
N GLY A 80 -2.76 -5.84 16.96
CA GLY A 80 -3.07 -6.73 15.83
C GLY A 80 -2.27 -6.47 14.55
N TRP A 81 -2.62 -7.22 13.49
CA TRP A 81 -1.99 -7.09 12.18
C TRP A 81 -2.35 -5.78 11.48
N HIS A 82 -1.34 -5.15 10.87
CA HIS A 82 -1.47 -3.93 10.07
C HIS A 82 -1.61 -4.26 8.59
N LEU A 83 -0.74 -5.15 8.09
CA LEU A 83 -0.74 -5.59 6.69
C LEU A 83 -0.05 -6.94 6.52
N TYR A 84 -0.41 -7.66 5.46
CA TYR A 84 0.32 -8.84 5.01
C TYR A 84 0.36 -8.97 3.49
N SER A 85 1.36 -9.69 3.00
CA SER A 85 1.34 -10.33 1.68
C SER A 85 1.19 -11.83 1.86
N GLN A 86 0.38 -12.47 1.02
CA GLN A 86 0.05 -13.90 1.15
C GLN A 86 -0.01 -14.58 -0.20
N ARG A 87 0.51 -15.81 -0.27
CA ARG A 87 0.18 -16.77 -1.34
C ARG A 87 -0.96 -17.68 -0.89
N ASN A 88 -1.98 -17.80 -1.73
CA ASN A 88 -3.14 -18.66 -1.55
C ASN A 88 -2.89 -20.11 -2.04
N PRO A 89 -3.76 -21.09 -1.69
CA PRO A 89 -3.62 -22.49 -2.13
C PRO A 89 -3.71 -22.70 -3.64
N ASP A 90 -4.41 -21.82 -4.35
CA ASP A 90 -4.49 -21.79 -5.82
C ASP A 90 -3.25 -21.15 -6.49
N GLY A 91 -2.27 -20.72 -5.69
CA GLY A 91 -1.06 -20.05 -6.14
C GLY A 91 -1.22 -18.54 -6.38
N SER A 92 -2.43 -17.96 -6.28
CA SER A 92 -2.65 -16.52 -6.36
C SER A 92 -1.99 -15.78 -5.19
N ILE A 93 -1.82 -14.46 -5.33
CA ILE A 93 -1.18 -13.61 -4.31
C ILE A 93 -2.13 -12.46 -3.96
N VAL A 94 -2.28 -12.18 -2.67
CA VAL A 94 -2.97 -11.02 -2.14
C VAL A 94 -2.02 -10.15 -1.33
N PHE A 95 -2.30 -8.85 -1.29
CA PHE A 95 -1.72 -7.89 -0.36
C PHE A 95 -2.88 -7.19 0.34
N THR A 96 -2.90 -7.21 1.67
CA THR A 96 -4.06 -6.79 2.47
C THR A 96 -3.61 -5.83 3.55
N VAL A 97 -4.39 -4.77 3.80
CA VAL A 97 -4.16 -3.76 4.83
C VAL A 97 -5.39 -3.70 5.74
N ASN A 98 -5.17 -3.60 7.05
CA ASN A 98 -6.21 -3.51 8.07
C ASN A 98 -6.61 -2.04 8.33
N GLY A 99 -6.97 -1.31 7.26
CA GLY A 99 -7.24 0.13 7.32
C GLY A 99 -7.16 0.82 5.95
N ASP A 100 -7.20 2.16 5.96
CA ASP A 100 -7.27 2.98 4.76
C ASP A 100 -5.94 3.04 3.98
N ILE A 101 -6.01 2.82 2.67
CA ILE A 101 -4.87 2.97 1.76
C ILE A 101 -4.84 4.40 1.22
N THR A 102 -4.09 5.28 1.89
CA THR A 102 -3.84 6.66 1.41
C THR A 102 -2.71 6.67 0.38
N ALA A 103 -2.98 7.18 -0.82
CA ALA A 103 -1.98 7.31 -1.90
C ALA A 103 -2.12 8.63 -2.67
N ASN A 104 -1.00 9.20 -3.11
CA ASN A 104 -1.01 10.41 -3.97
C ASN A 104 -1.56 10.11 -5.38
N THR A 105 -1.37 8.89 -5.86
CA THR A 105 -1.94 8.35 -7.09
C THR A 105 -1.99 6.83 -6.95
N LEU A 106 -3.13 6.20 -7.20
CA LEU A 106 -3.22 4.73 -7.30
C LEU A 106 -3.18 4.31 -8.76
N ARG A 107 -2.29 3.38 -9.12
CA ARG A 107 -2.22 2.78 -10.46
C ARG A 107 -2.62 1.32 -10.38
N ALA A 108 -3.71 0.95 -11.04
CA ALA A 108 -4.27 -0.39 -11.05
C ALA A 108 -4.40 -0.90 -12.50
N GLY A 109 -3.44 -1.71 -12.94
CA GLY A 109 -3.30 -2.07 -14.35
C GLY A 109 -3.10 -0.82 -15.21
N GLY A 110 -3.98 -0.62 -16.20
CA GLY A 110 -4.00 0.59 -17.04
C GLY A 110 -4.75 1.79 -16.45
N ALA A 111 -5.46 1.63 -15.33
CA ALA A 111 -6.20 2.71 -14.70
C ALA A 111 -5.34 3.54 -13.73
N ILE A 112 -5.59 4.85 -13.67
CA ILE A 112 -4.91 5.78 -12.75
C ILE A 112 -5.96 6.59 -11.99
N TYR A 113 -6.02 6.44 -10.67
CA TYR A 113 -6.88 7.22 -9.78
C TYR A 113 -6.02 8.33 -9.15
N GLN A 114 -6.43 9.58 -9.30
CA GLN A 114 -5.71 10.75 -8.81
C GLN A 114 -6.22 11.24 -7.45
N ASN A 115 -5.36 11.95 -6.71
CA ASN A 115 -5.70 12.62 -5.45
C ASN A 115 -6.80 13.69 -5.57
N ASN A 116 -7.17 14.12 -6.77
CA ASN A 116 -8.29 15.04 -7.05
C ASN A 116 -9.61 14.32 -7.40
N GLY A 117 -9.65 12.98 -7.33
CA GLY A 117 -10.83 12.16 -7.66
C GLY A 117 -11.01 11.84 -9.15
N ASP A 118 -10.15 12.34 -10.05
CA ASP A 118 -10.21 12.02 -11.48
C ASP A 118 -9.59 10.64 -11.77
N ILE A 119 -10.05 10.00 -12.85
CA ILE A 119 -9.66 8.63 -13.22
C ILE A 119 -9.23 8.60 -14.69
N PHE A 120 -8.03 8.11 -14.96
CA PHE A 120 -7.55 7.81 -16.31
C PHE A 120 -7.87 6.36 -16.69
N GLY A 121 -8.18 6.11 -17.96
CA GLY A 121 -8.30 4.75 -18.50
C GLY A 121 -8.73 4.69 -19.97
N SER A 122 -8.50 3.54 -20.60
CA SER A 122 -8.80 3.32 -22.03
C SER A 122 -10.31 3.39 -22.36
N LEU A 123 -11.18 3.04 -21.41
CA LEU A 123 -12.64 3.21 -21.53
C LEU A 123 -13.06 4.67 -21.81
N TRP A 124 -12.23 5.63 -21.39
CA TRP A 124 -12.45 7.06 -21.57
C TRP A 124 -11.76 7.61 -22.84
N GLY A 125 -11.28 6.73 -23.73
CA GLY A 125 -10.50 7.06 -24.92
C GLY A 125 -9.05 7.41 -24.61
N ASP A 126 -8.40 6.60 -23.77
CA ASP A 126 -7.07 6.83 -23.19
C ASP A 126 -6.93 8.24 -22.61
N GLY A 127 -7.91 8.60 -21.76
CA GLY A 127 -8.07 9.93 -21.20
C GLY A 127 -8.67 9.93 -19.80
N TRP A 128 -8.94 11.14 -19.30
CA TRP A 128 -9.54 11.39 -17.98
C TRP A 128 -11.07 11.35 -18.02
N VAL A 129 -11.71 10.81 -16.97
CA VAL A 129 -13.17 10.83 -16.77
C VAL A 129 -13.69 12.27 -16.86
N SER A 130 -13.02 13.23 -16.21
CA SER A 130 -13.40 14.65 -16.28
C SER A 130 -13.50 15.16 -17.73
N THR A 131 -12.51 14.81 -18.56
CA THR A 131 -12.41 15.21 -19.96
C THR A 131 -13.41 14.46 -20.85
N TRP A 132 -13.73 13.21 -20.52
CA TRP A 132 -14.72 12.41 -21.23
C TRP A 132 -16.14 12.91 -20.96
N ILE A 133 -16.50 13.15 -19.69
CA ILE A 133 -17.81 13.69 -19.29
C ILE A 133 -18.09 15.01 -20.00
N ASN A 134 -17.17 15.98 -19.91
CA ASN A 134 -17.29 17.30 -20.56
C ASN A 134 -17.32 17.25 -22.11
N LYS A 135 -17.06 16.09 -22.73
CA LYS A 135 -17.12 15.88 -24.19
C LYS A 135 -18.28 14.99 -24.64
N LYS A 136 -19.05 14.41 -23.71
CA LYS A 136 -20.05 13.36 -24.00
C LYS A 136 -21.40 13.55 -23.33
N LEU A 137 -21.48 14.30 -22.24
CA LEU A 137 -22.70 14.54 -21.48
C LEU A 137 -23.05 16.03 -21.48
N VAL A 138 -24.33 16.33 -21.26
CA VAL A 138 -24.79 17.69 -20.94
C VAL A 138 -24.41 17.99 -19.49
N LEU A 139 -23.79 19.15 -19.24
CA LEU A 139 -23.24 19.50 -17.92
C LEU A 139 -24.33 19.72 -16.87
N ASP A 140 -25.36 20.51 -17.22
CA ASP A 140 -26.58 20.69 -16.45
C ASP A 140 -27.76 21.03 -17.39
N VAL A 141 -28.98 21.05 -16.84
CA VAL A 141 -30.17 21.59 -17.50
C VAL A 141 -30.76 22.66 -16.59
N GLN A 142 -30.24 23.88 -16.71
CA GLN A 142 -30.78 25.03 -15.99
C GLN A 142 -32.12 25.47 -16.60
N LEU A 143 -33.17 25.49 -15.76
CA LEU A 143 -34.36 26.29 -16.03
C LEU A 143 -34.01 27.74 -15.67
N GLY A 144 -33.90 28.60 -16.69
CA GLY A 144 -33.61 30.02 -16.49
C GLY A 144 -34.71 30.75 -15.74
N ALA A 145 -34.51 32.05 -15.49
CA ALA A 145 -35.52 32.96 -14.91
C ALA A 145 -36.66 33.29 -15.91
N GLY A 146 -37.23 32.26 -16.53
CA GLY A 146 -38.34 32.36 -17.48
C GLY A 146 -39.64 32.72 -16.78
N THR A 147 -40.38 33.65 -17.37
CA THR A 147 -41.78 33.90 -17.00
C THR A 147 -42.62 32.63 -17.15
N SER A 148 -43.59 32.43 -16.25
CA SER A 148 -44.52 31.29 -16.29
C SER A 148 -45.19 31.14 -17.66
N VAL A 149 -44.72 30.20 -18.48
CA VAL A 149 -45.37 29.83 -19.73
C VAL A 149 -46.55 28.91 -19.40
N THR A 150 -47.77 29.44 -19.51
CA THR A 150 -49.02 28.71 -19.23
C THR A 150 -49.29 27.67 -20.33
N THR A 151 -48.67 26.49 -20.19
CA THR A 151 -48.91 25.32 -21.07
C THR A 151 -50.29 24.68 -20.86
N TRP A 152 -50.93 24.94 -19.72
CA TRP A 152 -52.26 24.45 -19.36
C TRP A 152 -53.21 25.61 -19.10
N ASN A 153 -54.05 25.96 -20.07
CA ASN A 153 -55.07 27.02 -19.94
C ASN A 153 -56.48 26.49 -19.59
N ASN A 154 -56.71 25.18 -19.69
CA ASN A 154 -57.93 24.48 -19.30
C ASN A 154 -57.64 22.98 -19.13
N ALA A 155 -58.44 22.28 -18.33
CA ALA A 155 -58.38 20.83 -18.21
C ALA A 155 -58.82 20.16 -19.53
N GLY A 156 -57.97 19.27 -20.07
CA GLY A 156 -58.23 18.56 -21.33
C GLY A 156 -57.74 19.27 -22.61
N SER A 157 -57.23 20.50 -22.52
CA SER A 157 -56.54 21.18 -23.62
C SER A 157 -55.13 20.63 -23.79
N TRP A 158 -54.94 19.63 -24.67
CA TRP A 158 -53.61 19.11 -25.00
C TRP A 158 -53.01 19.88 -26.19
N PRO A 159 -51.96 20.72 -26.01
CA PRO A 159 -51.18 21.21 -27.12
C PRO A 159 -50.31 20.07 -27.66
N ASN A 160 -50.71 19.49 -28.80
CA ASN A 160 -49.98 18.39 -29.46
C ASN A 160 -48.66 18.85 -30.13
N THR A 161 -48.27 20.11 -29.96
CA THR A 161 -47.00 20.68 -30.42
C THR A 161 -45.88 20.38 -29.41
N PRO A 162 -44.68 19.95 -29.86
CA PRO A 162 -43.52 19.86 -28.99
C PRO A 162 -43.23 21.19 -28.30
N GLY A 163 -43.02 21.15 -26.98
CA GLY A 163 -42.55 22.30 -26.20
C GLY A 163 -41.03 22.27 -26.11
N ASP A 164 -40.37 23.22 -26.75
CA ASP A 164 -38.92 23.35 -26.70
C ASP A 164 -38.46 23.80 -25.31
N VAL A 165 -37.49 23.08 -24.72
CA VAL A 165 -36.79 23.51 -23.52
C VAL A 165 -35.78 24.57 -23.91
N VAL A 166 -36.15 25.85 -23.76
CA VAL A 166 -35.27 26.99 -24.03
C VAL A 166 -34.22 27.10 -22.92
N ALA A 167 -33.11 26.37 -23.07
CA ALA A 167 -31.88 26.68 -22.37
C ALA A 167 -31.27 27.95 -22.97
N SER A 168 -30.95 28.93 -22.12
CA SER A 168 -30.22 30.14 -22.54
C SER A 168 -28.75 29.82 -22.83
N VAL A 169 -28.20 30.42 -23.88
CA VAL A 169 -26.79 30.34 -24.28
C VAL A 169 -25.94 31.36 -23.54
#